data_AF-W4V8J5-F1
#
_entry.id   AF-W4V8J5-F1
#
_cell.length_a   1.000
_cell.length_b   1.000
_cell.length_c   1.000
_cell.angle_alpha   90.00
_cell.angle_beta   90.00
_cell.angle_gamma   90.00
#
_symmetry.space_group_name_H-M   'P 1'
#
loop_
_entity.id
_entity.type
_entity.pdbx_description
1 polymer ?
#
loop_
_entity_poly.entity_id
_entity_poly.type
_entity_poly.pdbx_seq_one_letter_code
_entity_poly.pdbx_strand_id
1 'polypeptide(L)'
;MPIGGGVFTIQNKVLPGAYINFVALGTRIVTGSRGVAALPVALNWGPDSKIITIDAGDFNKQSMALFGYDPTAPELLLIREAFKRAKTLKLYRINGAGGSAAKATKTIGGITVTAKYNGTRGNDIKILIQTNVDDETKKDVITYLGTVEVDRQTVVNASELVANDYVTFGSGTLTNAAATALTGGANGTEDGSAHADFLSKIEVEEFNTIGYPGSDATTKGLYEAFVKRFVTAKERRSSVCFTISLPTMKA
;
A
#
# COMPACT_ATOMS: atom_id res chain seq x y z
N MET A 1 -21.79 42.35 61.53
CA MET A 1 -22.04 42.80 60.15
C MET A 1 -20.98 43.83 59.76
N PRO A 2 -20.20 43.53 58.72
CA PRO A 2 -19.78 44.53 57.72
C PRO A 2 -20.08 43.97 56.31
N ILE A 3 -21.18 44.34 55.65
CA ILE A 3 -21.32 45.40 54.62
C ILE A 3 -20.06 45.63 53.77
N GLY A 4 -19.94 44.90 52.66
CA GLY A 4 -18.89 45.11 51.66
C GLY A 4 -18.84 44.09 50.52
N GLY A 5 -19.96 43.43 50.20
CA GLY A 5 -20.06 42.49 49.07
C GLY A 5 -20.90 43.09 47.95
N GLY A 6 -20.25 43.66 46.93
CA GLY A 6 -20.94 44.08 45.70
C GLY A 6 -21.41 42.86 44.90
N VAL A 7 -22.64 42.90 44.39
CA VAL A 7 -23.19 41.88 43.48
C VAL A 7 -22.67 42.18 42.07
N PHE A 8 -21.65 41.44 41.64
CA PHE A 8 -21.12 41.53 40.27
C PHE A 8 -21.98 40.65 39.34
N THR A 9 -22.80 41.27 38.49
CA THR A 9 -23.71 40.56 37.57
C THR A 9 -23.12 40.32 36.17
N ILE A 10 -21.96 40.89 35.82
CA ILE A 10 -21.29 40.63 34.53
C ILE A 10 -19.76 40.58 34.74
N GLN A 11 -19.14 39.44 34.42
CA GLN A 11 -17.69 39.23 34.48
C GLN A 11 -17.04 39.52 33.12
N ASN A 12 -16.83 40.79 32.78
CA ASN A 12 -16.07 41.18 31.59
C ASN A 12 -14.56 41.32 31.89
N LYS A 13 -13.93 40.24 32.38
CA LYS A 13 -12.46 40.17 32.45
C LYS A 13 -11.96 38.98 31.64
N VAL A 14 -11.55 39.26 30.41
CA VAL A 14 -10.82 38.31 29.56
C VAL A 14 -9.41 38.19 30.12
N LEU A 15 -9.24 37.33 31.12
CA LEU A 15 -7.91 36.87 31.52
C LEU A 15 -7.40 35.96 30.38
N PRO A 16 -6.22 36.20 29.79
CA PRO A 16 -5.60 35.22 28.90
C PRO A 16 -5.19 34.01 29.74
N GLY A 17 -6.13 33.07 29.92
CA GLY A 17 -5.89 31.79 30.57
C GLY A 17 -5.74 30.71 29.51
N ALA A 18 -4.61 30.01 29.50
CA ALA A 18 -4.49 28.77 28.75
C ALA A 18 -5.35 27.70 29.44
N TYR A 19 -6.35 27.17 28.75
CA TYR A 19 -7.11 26.02 29.23
C TYR A 19 -6.27 24.76 29.01
N ILE A 20 -5.63 24.27 30.06
CA ILE A 20 -4.85 23.02 30.03
C ILE A 20 -5.74 21.91 30.61
N ASN A 21 -6.33 21.10 29.73
CA ASN A 21 -7.05 19.90 30.14
C ASN A 21 -6.09 18.71 30.16
N PHE A 22 -5.81 18.17 31.35
CA PHE A 22 -5.15 16.89 31.48
C PHE A 22 -6.22 15.79 31.48
N VAL A 23 -6.53 15.26 30.30
CA VAL A 23 -7.25 13.99 30.22
C VAL A 23 -6.24 12.91 30.53
N ALA A 24 -6.33 12.32 31.73
CA ALA A 24 -5.60 11.10 32.03
C ALA A 24 -6.00 10.07 30.96
N LEU A 25 -5.06 9.68 30.11
CA LEU A 25 -5.26 8.59 29.17
C LEU A 25 -5.26 7.30 30.02
N GLY A 26 -6.40 7.04 30.65
CA GLY A 26 -6.61 5.85 31.48
C GLY A 26 -6.17 4.67 30.66
N THR A 27 -5.07 4.04 31.06
CA THR A 27 -4.44 2.99 30.29
C THR A 27 -5.32 1.77 30.44
N ARG A 28 -6.38 1.68 29.65
CA ARG A 28 -7.15 0.45 29.53
C ARG A 28 -6.21 -0.53 28.87
N ILE A 29 -5.73 -1.51 29.65
CA ILE A 29 -5.05 -2.68 29.11
C ILE A 29 -6.13 -3.44 28.33
N VAL A 30 -6.35 -3.03 27.08
CA VAL A 30 -7.15 -3.80 26.15
C VAL A 30 -6.25 -4.96 25.73
N THR A 31 -6.59 -6.16 26.17
CA THR A 31 -5.98 -7.42 25.74
C THR A 31 -6.46 -7.73 24.32
N GLY A 32 -5.55 -7.75 23.34
CA GLY A 32 -5.83 -8.02 21.93
C GLY A 32 -4.62 -7.74 21.02
N SER A 33 -4.71 -8.04 19.72
CA SER A 33 -3.70 -7.64 18.72
C SER A 33 -3.59 -6.11 18.70
N ARG A 34 -2.40 -5.60 19.00
CA ARG A 34 -2.11 -4.17 19.13
C ARG A 34 -0.94 -3.81 18.23
N GLY A 35 -0.91 -2.56 17.84
CA GLY A 35 0.26 -1.94 17.24
C GLY A 35 0.15 -1.78 15.74
N VAL A 36 0.76 -0.69 15.30
CA VAL A 36 0.97 -0.33 13.90
C VAL A 36 2.42 -0.71 13.57
N ALA A 37 2.61 -1.70 12.72
CA ALA A 37 3.93 -2.07 12.22
C ALA A 37 4.20 -1.38 10.88
N ALA A 38 5.44 -0.97 10.63
CA ALA A 38 5.88 -0.42 9.35
C ALA A 38 6.91 -1.38 8.72
N LEU A 39 6.71 -1.76 7.46
CA LEU A 39 7.55 -2.76 6.82
C LEU A 39 7.82 -2.44 5.33
N PRO A 40 9.09 -2.35 4.91
CA PRO A 40 9.49 -2.24 3.52
C PRO A 40 9.49 -3.63 2.86
N VAL A 41 8.69 -3.83 1.81
CA VAL A 41 8.53 -5.15 1.16
C VAL A 41 8.83 -5.07 -0.34
N ALA A 42 9.57 -6.07 -0.80
CA ALA A 42 9.75 -6.43 -2.19
C ALA A 42 8.45 -7.00 -2.76
N LEU A 43 7.76 -6.30 -3.66
CA LEU A 43 6.50 -6.78 -4.25
C LEU A 43 6.51 -6.72 -5.78
N ASN A 44 5.85 -7.68 -6.41
CA ASN A 44 5.76 -7.74 -7.87
C ASN A 44 4.65 -6.86 -8.45
N TRP A 45 3.83 -6.25 -7.60
CA TRP A 45 2.67 -5.43 -7.95
C TRP A 45 2.26 -4.52 -6.78
N GLY A 46 1.58 -3.43 -7.09
CA GLY A 46 1.02 -2.50 -6.11
C GLY A 46 1.50 -1.07 -6.32
N PRO A 47 0.93 -0.10 -5.57
CA PRO A 47 1.26 1.32 -5.73
C PRO A 47 2.71 1.60 -5.35
N ASP A 48 3.40 2.27 -6.27
CA ASP A 48 4.81 2.62 -6.12
C ASP A 48 4.96 3.91 -5.30
N SER A 49 6.06 4.01 -4.54
CA SER A 49 6.43 5.24 -3.84
C SER A 49 5.38 5.78 -2.86
N LYS A 50 4.47 4.94 -2.35
CA LYS A 50 3.43 5.32 -1.38
C LYS A 50 3.38 4.34 -0.22
N ILE A 51 2.96 4.84 0.94
CA ILE A 51 2.68 4.00 2.11
C ILE A 51 1.26 3.45 1.96
N ILE A 52 1.16 2.12 2.01
CA ILE A 52 -0.09 1.39 1.94
C ILE A 52 -0.44 1.00 3.38
N THR A 53 -1.56 1.50 3.89
CA THR A 53 -2.04 1.14 5.23
C THR A 53 -3.12 0.08 5.09
N ILE A 54 -2.95 -1.06 5.77
CA ILE A 54 -3.89 -2.17 5.75
C ILE A 54 -4.11 -2.66 7.18
N ASP A 55 -5.37 -2.90 7.53
CA ASP A 55 -5.73 -3.57 8.78
C ASP A 55 -5.84 -5.09 8.58
N ALA A 56 -5.50 -5.84 9.63
CA ALA A 56 -5.48 -7.31 9.59
C ALA A 56 -6.85 -7.91 9.18
N GLY A 57 -7.96 -7.23 9.53
CA GLY A 57 -9.32 -7.67 9.18
C GLY A 57 -9.66 -7.53 7.70
N ASP A 58 -9.00 -6.60 7.00
CA ASP A 58 -9.25 -6.32 5.58
C ASP A 58 -8.21 -6.97 4.65
N PHE A 59 -7.12 -7.50 5.21
CA PHE A 59 -6.06 -8.16 4.44
C PHE A 59 -6.59 -9.19 3.45
N ASN A 60 -7.46 -10.12 3.88
CA ASN A 60 -7.98 -11.16 2.99
C ASN A 60 -8.85 -10.60 1.85
N LYS A 61 -9.54 -9.47 2.07
CA LYS A 61 -10.42 -8.85 1.08
C LYS A 61 -9.65 -7.96 0.11
N GLN A 62 -8.63 -7.25 0.60
CA GLN A 62 -7.90 -6.25 -0.16
C GLN A 62 -6.62 -6.80 -0.81
N SER A 63 -6.16 -8.00 -0.44
CA SER A 63 -4.91 -8.59 -0.97
C SER A 63 -4.89 -8.66 -2.49
N MET A 64 -5.99 -9.12 -3.11
CA MET A 64 -6.05 -9.26 -4.56
C MET A 64 -6.02 -7.89 -5.25
N ALA A 65 -6.77 -6.91 -4.76
CA ALA A 65 -6.84 -5.59 -5.38
C ALA A 65 -5.54 -4.79 -5.19
N LEU A 66 -4.90 -4.86 -4.02
CA LEU A 66 -3.71 -4.08 -3.70
C LEU A 66 -2.41 -4.73 -4.17
N PHE A 67 -2.30 -6.06 -4.06
CA PHE A 67 -1.07 -6.79 -4.34
C PHE A 67 -1.17 -7.72 -5.55
N GLY A 68 -2.36 -7.97 -6.11
CA GLY A 68 -2.52 -8.88 -7.25
C GLY A 68 -2.25 -10.35 -6.92
N TYR A 69 -2.26 -10.72 -5.64
CA TYR A 69 -2.02 -12.07 -5.15
C TYR A 69 -3.09 -12.49 -4.15
N ASP A 70 -3.31 -13.80 -4.08
CA ASP A 70 -4.08 -14.42 -3.01
C ASP A 70 -3.38 -14.23 -1.66
N PRO A 71 -4.12 -14.02 -0.55
CA PRO A 71 -3.52 -13.85 0.78
C PRO A 71 -2.62 -15.02 1.24
N THR A 72 -2.78 -16.20 0.65
CA THR A 72 -1.96 -17.39 0.96
C THR A 72 -0.70 -17.51 0.10
N ALA A 73 -0.54 -16.65 -0.91
CA ALA A 73 0.57 -16.70 -1.85
C ALA A 73 1.94 -16.51 -1.16
N PRO A 74 3.00 -17.18 -1.65
CA PRO A 74 4.34 -17.09 -1.06
C PRO A 74 4.91 -15.67 -1.11
N GLU A 75 4.54 -14.86 -2.09
CA GLU A 75 4.98 -13.47 -2.25
C GLU A 75 4.52 -12.57 -1.09
N LEU A 76 3.40 -12.92 -0.43
CA LEU A 76 2.85 -12.16 0.70
C LEU A 76 3.27 -12.75 2.07
N LEU A 77 4.27 -13.64 2.12
CA LEU A 77 4.73 -14.27 3.36
C LEU A 77 5.07 -13.23 4.44
N LEU A 78 5.90 -12.23 4.12
CA LEU A 78 6.33 -11.20 5.08
C LEU A 78 5.16 -10.41 5.66
N ILE A 79 4.17 -10.12 4.84
CA ILE A 79 2.96 -9.39 5.23
C ILE A 79 2.10 -10.24 6.17
N ARG A 80 1.90 -11.51 5.82
CA ARG A 80 1.16 -12.48 6.64
C ARG A 80 1.84 -12.73 7.99
N GLU A 81 3.16 -12.83 8.02
CA GLU A 81 3.92 -12.96 9.27
C GLU A 81 3.77 -11.71 10.16
N ALA A 82 3.77 -10.51 9.58
CA ALA A 82 3.54 -9.28 10.33
C ALA A 82 2.13 -9.23 10.96
N PHE A 83 1.10 -9.63 10.22
CA PHE A 83 -0.30 -9.64 10.70
C PHE A 83 -0.60 -10.69 11.78
N LYS A 84 0.30 -11.63 12.08
CA LYS A 84 0.13 -12.55 13.23
C LYS A 84 0.05 -11.82 14.57
N ARG A 85 0.65 -10.63 14.67
CA ARG A 85 0.66 -9.82 15.91
C ARG A 85 0.30 -8.36 15.69
N ALA A 86 0.54 -7.80 14.51
CA ALA A 86 0.19 -6.42 14.20
C ALA A 86 -1.31 -6.29 13.90
N LYS A 87 -1.94 -5.21 14.38
CA LYS A 87 -3.32 -4.87 14.02
C LYS A 87 -3.38 -4.17 12.67
N THR A 88 -2.46 -3.23 12.46
CA THR A 88 -2.35 -2.40 11.27
C THR A 88 -0.93 -2.49 10.75
N LEU A 89 -0.79 -2.59 9.43
CA LEU A 89 0.50 -2.66 8.76
C LEU A 89 0.62 -1.51 7.75
N LYS A 90 1.69 -0.74 7.87
CA LYS A 90 2.11 0.30 6.93
C LYS A 90 3.20 -0.27 6.04
N LEU A 91 2.81 -0.61 4.81
CA LEU A 91 3.67 -1.22 3.82
C LEU A 91 4.22 -0.19 2.87
N TYR A 92 5.45 -0.40 2.42
CA TYR A 92 6.04 0.36 1.34
C TYR A 92 6.72 -0.58 0.36
N ARG A 93 6.39 -0.42 -0.92
CA ARG A 93 7.00 -1.19 -1.99
C ARG A 93 8.37 -0.62 -2.33
N ILE A 94 9.43 -1.34 -1.95
CA ILE A 94 10.82 -0.89 -2.17
C ILE A 94 11.30 -1.07 -3.62
N ASN A 95 10.79 -2.08 -4.32
CA ASN A 95 11.17 -2.38 -5.71
C ASN A 95 10.19 -1.77 -6.74
N GLY A 96 9.37 -0.81 -6.31
CA GLY A 96 8.34 -0.19 -7.16
C GLY A 96 8.86 0.93 -8.06
N ALA A 97 9.97 1.55 -7.65
CA ALA A 97 10.63 2.64 -8.36
C ALA A 97 12.09 2.27 -8.65
N GLY A 98 12.72 2.96 -9.60
CA GLY A 98 14.12 2.72 -10.00
C GLY A 98 14.27 2.22 -11.43
N GLY A 99 15.52 2.23 -11.92
CA GLY A 99 15.84 2.26 -13.36
C GLY A 99 15.29 1.15 -14.26
N SER A 100 14.95 -0.03 -13.70
CA SER A 100 14.38 -1.15 -14.47
C SER A 100 12.88 -1.38 -14.21
N ALA A 101 12.23 -0.55 -13.39
CA ALA A 101 10.80 -0.67 -13.14
C ALA A 101 10.02 -0.32 -14.41
N ALA A 102 9.26 -1.27 -14.93
CA ALA A 102 8.49 -1.11 -16.15
C ALA A 102 7.07 -1.63 -15.98
N LYS A 103 6.12 -0.93 -16.60
CA LYS A 103 4.73 -1.38 -16.73
C LYS A 103 4.65 -2.34 -17.89
N ALA A 104 3.96 -3.46 -17.68
CA ALA A 104 3.62 -4.33 -18.79
C ALA A 104 2.69 -3.58 -19.75
N THR A 105 2.95 -3.64 -21.05
CA THR A 105 2.12 -2.98 -22.06
C THR A 105 2.05 -3.83 -23.32
N LYS A 106 0.90 -3.79 -23.99
CA LYS A 106 0.72 -4.47 -25.27
C LYS A 106 -0.44 -3.86 -26.04
N THR A 107 -0.31 -3.79 -27.35
CA THR A 107 -1.43 -3.49 -28.24
C THR A 107 -2.24 -4.76 -28.46
N ILE A 108 -3.48 -4.78 -27.97
CA ILE A 108 -4.40 -5.91 -28.08
C ILE A 108 -5.68 -5.41 -28.72
N GLY A 109 -6.08 -6.04 -29.82
CA GLY A 109 -7.32 -5.71 -30.52
C GLY A 109 -7.42 -4.23 -30.92
N GLY A 110 -6.31 -3.61 -31.34
CA GLY A 110 -6.27 -2.23 -31.83
C GLY A 110 -6.17 -1.14 -30.75
N ILE A 111 -6.08 -1.52 -29.47
CA ILE A 111 -5.91 -0.61 -28.33
C ILE A 111 -4.62 -0.94 -27.58
N THR A 112 -3.89 0.09 -27.14
CA THR A 112 -2.77 -0.08 -26.21
C THR A 112 -3.30 -0.28 -24.81
N VAL A 113 -2.96 -1.42 -24.20
CA VAL A 113 -3.32 -1.67 -22.81
C VAL A 113 -2.07 -1.73 -21.95
N THR A 114 -2.09 -0.96 -20.87
CA THR A 114 -0.95 -0.81 -19.98
C THR A 114 -1.37 -1.18 -18.57
N ALA A 115 -0.55 -1.98 -17.89
CA ALA A 115 -0.72 -2.31 -16.48
C ALA A 115 -0.74 -1.04 -15.61
N LYS A 116 -1.58 -1.01 -14.57
CA LYS A 116 -1.70 0.15 -13.66
C LYS A 116 -0.39 0.43 -12.93
N TYR A 117 0.26 -0.63 -12.46
CA TYR A 117 1.49 -0.57 -11.66
C TYR A 117 2.67 -1.22 -12.37
N ASN A 118 3.88 -0.84 -11.95
CA ASN A 118 5.12 -1.46 -12.42
C ASN A 118 5.23 -2.89 -11.87
N GLY A 119 5.98 -3.76 -12.53
CA GLY A 119 6.39 -5.04 -11.97
C GLY A 119 6.04 -6.26 -12.81
N THR A 120 6.63 -7.40 -12.43
CA THR A 120 6.53 -8.66 -13.18
C THR A 120 5.11 -9.22 -13.21
N ARG A 121 4.29 -8.93 -12.20
CA ARG A 121 2.91 -9.41 -12.13
C ARG A 121 2.02 -8.83 -13.23
N GLY A 122 2.40 -7.68 -13.81
CA GLY A 122 1.71 -7.12 -14.97
C GLY A 122 1.74 -8.03 -16.19
N ASN A 123 2.73 -8.93 -16.29
CA ASN A 123 2.83 -9.88 -17.40
C ASN A 123 1.79 -11.01 -17.32
N ASP A 124 1.22 -11.25 -16.14
CA ASP A 124 0.18 -12.25 -15.95
C ASP A 124 -1.21 -11.72 -16.32
N ILE A 125 -1.34 -10.42 -16.59
CA ILE A 125 -2.59 -9.82 -17.05
C ILE A 125 -2.83 -10.21 -18.49
N LYS A 126 -4.02 -10.74 -18.77
CA LYS A 126 -4.47 -11.09 -20.12
C LYS A 126 -5.74 -10.35 -20.46
N ILE A 127 -5.87 -9.94 -21.71
CA ILE A 127 -7.07 -9.27 -22.20
C ILE A 127 -7.65 -10.09 -23.33
N LEU A 128 -8.95 -10.35 -23.22
CA LEU A 128 -9.77 -11.00 -24.22
C LEU A 128 -10.77 -9.96 -24.73
N ILE A 129 -10.87 -9.81 -26.05
CA ILE A 129 -11.88 -8.95 -26.68
C ILE A 129 -12.72 -9.85 -27.57
N GLN A 130 -14.00 -9.99 -27.24
CA GLN A 130 -14.93 -10.80 -28.01
C GLN A 130 -16.20 -10.00 -28.32
N THR A 131 -16.95 -10.46 -29.31
CA THR A 131 -18.27 -9.89 -29.60
C THR A 131 -19.24 -10.38 -28.54
N ASN A 132 -20.08 -9.49 -28.03
CA ASN A 132 -21.07 -9.85 -27.04
C ASN A 132 -22.10 -10.81 -27.67
N VAL A 133 -22.54 -11.81 -26.90
CA VAL A 133 -23.43 -12.88 -27.38
C VAL A 133 -24.87 -12.41 -27.54
N ASP A 134 -25.30 -11.42 -26.73
CA ASP A 134 -26.66 -10.89 -26.73
C ASP A 134 -26.82 -9.72 -27.71
N ASP A 135 -25.73 -8.99 -28.00
CA ASP A 135 -25.72 -7.80 -28.86
C ASP A 135 -24.44 -7.74 -29.72
N GLU A 136 -24.56 -8.11 -30.99
CA GLU A 136 -23.43 -8.14 -31.93
C GLU A 136 -22.77 -6.77 -32.18
N THR A 137 -23.46 -5.67 -31.82
CA THR A 137 -22.91 -4.31 -31.93
C THR A 137 -21.96 -3.95 -30.80
N LYS A 138 -21.93 -4.76 -29.72
CA LYS A 138 -21.09 -4.56 -28.54
C LYS A 138 -19.95 -5.56 -28.47
N LYS A 139 -18.88 -5.14 -27.80
CA LYS A 139 -17.70 -5.95 -27.51
C LYS A 139 -17.56 -6.12 -26.01
N ASP A 140 -17.32 -7.37 -25.60
CA ASP A 140 -16.91 -7.69 -24.24
C ASP A 140 -15.39 -7.66 -24.15
N VAL A 141 -14.88 -6.71 -23.37
CA VAL A 141 -13.47 -6.59 -23.01
C VAL A 141 -13.31 -7.18 -21.61
N ILE A 142 -12.65 -8.34 -21.53
CA ILE A 142 -12.47 -9.07 -20.28
C ILE A 142 -10.99 -9.02 -19.89
N THR A 143 -10.75 -8.58 -18.66
CA THR A 143 -9.43 -8.55 -18.04
C THR A 143 -9.29 -9.76 -17.13
N TYR A 144 -8.27 -10.56 -17.38
CA TYR A 144 -7.87 -11.67 -16.54
C TYR A 144 -6.57 -11.36 -15.82
N LEU A 145 -6.46 -11.79 -14.57
CA LEU A 145 -5.20 -11.87 -13.84
C LEU A 145 -4.83 -13.35 -13.67
N GLY A 146 -3.85 -13.82 -14.44
CA GLY A 146 -3.51 -15.23 -14.53
C GLY A 146 -4.61 -16.07 -15.19
N THR A 147 -5.49 -16.65 -14.38
CA THR A 147 -6.65 -17.47 -14.80
C THR A 147 -7.98 -16.93 -14.27
N VAL A 148 -7.96 -15.90 -13.42
CA VAL A 148 -9.15 -15.36 -12.76
C VAL A 148 -9.62 -14.15 -13.55
N GLU A 149 -10.91 -14.12 -13.89
CA GLU A 149 -11.57 -12.92 -14.44
C GLU A 149 -11.69 -11.88 -13.33
N VAL A 150 -11.10 -10.69 -13.54
CA VAL A 150 -11.08 -9.62 -12.54
C VAL A 150 -11.93 -8.42 -12.94
N ASP A 151 -12.22 -8.27 -14.23
CA ASP A 151 -13.06 -7.20 -14.76
C ASP A 151 -13.64 -7.59 -16.12
N ARG A 152 -14.85 -7.10 -16.39
CA ARG A 152 -15.55 -7.26 -17.68
C ARG A 152 -16.30 -5.98 -17.99
N GLN A 153 -16.02 -5.43 -19.17
CA GLN A 153 -16.70 -4.24 -19.67
C GLN A 153 -17.30 -4.53 -21.04
N THR A 154 -18.59 -4.27 -21.19
CA THR A 154 -19.30 -4.38 -22.46
C THR A 154 -19.46 -2.99 -23.04
N VAL A 155 -18.80 -2.72 -24.17
CA VAL A 155 -18.72 -1.39 -24.78
C VAL A 155 -18.97 -1.45 -26.28
N VAL A 156 -19.45 -0.36 -26.87
CA VAL A 156 -19.55 -0.23 -28.34
C VAL A 156 -18.22 0.29 -28.89
N ASN A 157 -17.67 1.32 -28.24
CA ASN A 157 -16.45 2.00 -28.68
C ASN A 157 -15.34 1.91 -27.64
N ALA A 158 -14.08 1.96 -28.10
CA ALA A 158 -12.90 1.99 -27.23
C ALA A 158 -12.92 3.17 -26.23
N SER A 159 -13.56 4.28 -26.59
CA SER A 159 -13.67 5.48 -25.75
C SER A 159 -14.56 5.30 -24.52
N GLU A 160 -15.41 4.26 -24.51
CA GLU A 160 -16.29 3.94 -23.38
C GLU A 160 -15.56 3.08 -22.33
N LEU A 161 -14.37 2.56 -22.64
CA LEU A 161 -13.59 1.77 -21.69
C LEU A 161 -13.11 2.64 -20.53
N VAL A 162 -13.41 2.18 -19.33
CA VAL A 162 -12.99 2.82 -18.08
C VAL A 162 -11.77 2.07 -17.55
N ALA A 163 -10.75 2.82 -17.10
CA ALA A 163 -9.61 2.20 -16.44
C ALA A 163 -10.07 1.43 -15.20
N ASN A 164 -9.60 0.19 -15.06
CA ASN A 164 -9.92 -0.65 -13.91
C ASN A 164 -8.75 -0.66 -12.91
N ASP A 165 -8.85 -1.49 -11.87
CA ASP A 165 -7.81 -1.58 -10.85
C ASP A 165 -6.51 -2.24 -11.33
N TYR A 166 -6.49 -2.82 -12.53
CA TYR A 166 -5.37 -3.60 -13.05
C TYR A 166 -4.72 -2.99 -14.29
N VAL A 167 -5.51 -2.35 -15.15
CA VAL A 167 -5.09 -1.84 -16.46
C VAL A 167 -5.72 -0.48 -16.78
N THR A 168 -4.99 0.27 -17.58
CA THR A 168 -5.44 1.49 -18.24
C THR A 168 -5.51 1.25 -19.74
N PHE A 169 -6.62 1.63 -20.35
CA PHE A 169 -6.85 1.50 -21.78
C PHE A 169 -6.45 2.80 -22.50
N GLY A 170 -5.74 2.67 -23.62
CA GLY A 170 -5.47 3.77 -24.54
C GLY A 170 -6.62 3.99 -25.51
N SER A 171 -6.45 4.96 -26.42
CA SER A 171 -7.36 5.15 -27.54
C SER A 171 -7.07 4.13 -28.66
N GLY A 172 -8.09 3.82 -29.47
CA GLY A 172 -7.96 2.90 -30.59
C GLY A 172 -9.30 2.43 -31.14
N THR A 173 -9.27 1.44 -32.03
CA THR A 173 -10.46 0.76 -32.56
C THR A 173 -10.52 -0.66 -32.00
N LEU A 174 -11.70 -1.09 -31.54
CA LEU A 174 -11.88 -2.42 -30.96
C LEU A 174 -11.94 -3.49 -32.05
N THR A 175 -11.02 -4.44 -32.00
CA THR A 175 -11.04 -5.66 -32.82
C THR A 175 -11.00 -6.89 -31.93
N ASN A 176 -11.73 -7.94 -32.34
CA ASN A 176 -11.76 -9.18 -31.57
C ASN A 176 -10.33 -9.74 -31.45
N ALA A 177 -9.96 -10.14 -30.24
CA ALA A 177 -8.64 -10.66 -29.92
C ALA A 177 -8.76 -11.79 -28.90
N ALA A 178 -8.04 -12.89 -29.13
CA ALA A 178 -7.90 -13.96 -28.16
C ALA A 178 -7.17 -13.48 -26.89
N ALA A 179 -7.33 -14.21 -25.79
CA ALA A 179 -6.76 -13.86 -24.49
C ALA A 179 -5.24 -13.71 -24.60
N THR A 180 -4.78 -12.45 -24.61
CA THR A 180 -3.39 -12.12 -24.89
C THR A 180 -2.75 -11.52 -23.65
N ALA A 181 -1.63 -12.10 -23.21
CA ALA A 181 -0.86 -11.60 -22.07
C ALA A 181 -0.12 -10.31 -22.42
N LEU A 182 -0.08 -9.37 -21.48
CA LEU A 182 0.80 -8.21 -21.51
C LEU A 182 2.25 -8.65 -21.32
N THR A 183 3.19 -7.81 -21.74
CA THR A 183 4.63 -8.12 -21.70
C THR A 183 5.45 -6.90 -21.30
N GLY A 184 6.69 -7.11 -20.85
CA GLY A 184 7.63 -6.03 -20.54
C GLY A 184 7.48 -5.46 -19.12
N GLY A 185 6.65 -6.06 -18.27
CA GLY A 185 6.58 -5.72 -16.85
C GLY A 185 7.84 -6.19 -16.11
N ALA A 186 8.50 -5.27 -15.42
CA ALA A 186 9.72 -5.53 -14.67
C ALA A 186 9.72 -4.79 -13.33
N ASN A 187 10.30 -5.40 -12.31
CA ASN A 187 10.49 -4.77 -11.01
C ASN A 187 11.72 -3.86 -11.03
N GLY A 188 11.70 -2.84 -10.18
CA GLY A 188 12.88 -2.01 -9.91
C GLY A 188 13.91 -2.72 -9.05
N THR A 189 15.01 -2.02 -8.79
CA THR A 189 16.11 -2.50 -7.95
C THR A 189 15.87 -2.12 -6.50
N GLU A 190 16.10 -3.06 -5.58
CA GLU A 190 16.11 -2.79 -4.14
C GLU A 190 17.48 -2.26 -3.75
N ASP A 191 17.60 -0.94 -3.65
CA ASP A 191 18.83 -0.27 -3.24
C ASP A 191 18.68 0.50 -1.92
N GLY A 192 19.81 0.98 -1.39
CA GLY A 192 19.82 1.78 -0.16
C GLY A 192 19.05 3.09 -0.28
N SER A 193 18.89 3.63 -1.51
CA SER A 193 18.11 4.85 -1.74
C SER A 193 16.61 4.61 -1.62
N ALA A 194 16.10 3.49 -2.12
CA ALA A 194 14.72 3.07 -1.96
C ALA A 194 14.34 2.88 -0.48
N HIS A 195 15.28 2.37 0.33
CA HIS A 195 15.11 2.31 1.78
C HIS A 195 15.15 3.69 2.44
N ALA A 196 16.01 4.61 2.00
CA ALA A 196 16.01 5.99 2.50
C ALA A 196 14.69 6.73 2.18
N ASP A 197 14.13 6.52 0.99
CA ASP A 197 12.83 7.05 0.57
C ASP A 197 11.67 6.48 1.40
N PHE A 198 11.75 5.21 1.77
CA PHE A 198 10.79 4.64 2.72
C PHE A 198 10.88 5.34 4.08
N LEU A 199 12.10 5.50 4.60
CA LEU A 199 12.32 6.10 5.92
C LEU A 199 11.87 7.57 5.98
N SER A 200 12.03 8.33 4.89
CA SER A 200 11.53 9.71 4.82
C SER A 200 10.00 9.78 4.82
N LYS A 201 9.33 8.85 4.12
CA LYS A 201 7.86 8.79 4.06
C LYS A 201 7.25 8.28 5.35
N ILE A 202 7.87 7.31 6.02
CA ILE A 202 7.32 6.77 7.28
C ILE A 202 7.51 7.75 8.44
N GLU A 203 8.42 8.73 8.33
CA GLU A 203 8.68 9.71 9.38
C GLU A 203 7.48 10.63 9.68
N VAL A 204 6.62 10.88 8.69
CA VAL A 204 5.38 11.66 8.86
C VAL A 204 4.21 10.81 9.38
N GLU A 205 4.37 9.50 9.39
CA GLU A 205 3.33 8.55 9.77
C GLU A 205 3.46 8.10 11.23
N GLU A 206 2.34 7.73 11.84
CA GLU A 206 2.34 7.14 13.18
C GLU A 206 2.52 5.62 13.12
N PHE A 207 3.52 5.09 13.82
CA PHE A 207 3.78 3.65 13.91
C PHE A 207 4.40 3.29 15.27
N ASN A 208 4.32 2.00 15.64
CA ASN A 208 4.87 1.46 16.89
C ASN A 208 6.17 0.68 16.69
N THR A 209 6.32 0.03 15.54
CA THR A 209 7.46 -0.84 15.25
C THR A 209 7.81 -0.71 13.79
N ILE A 210 9.11 -0.65 13.48
CA ILE A 210 9.61 -0.67 12.11
C ILE A 210 10.43 -1.94 11.91
N GLY A 211 10.20 -2.61 10.79
CA GLY A 211 10.89 -3.84 10.41
C GLY A 211 11.86 -3.60 9.26
N TYR A 212 12.97 -4.33 9.25
CA TYR A 212 13.81 -4.50 8.07
C TYR A 212 13.96 -6.01 7.78
N PRO A 213 13.46 -6.52 6.64
CA PRO A 213 13.50 -7.94 6.31
C PRO A 213 14.79 -8.38 5.59
N GLY A 214 15.78 -7.49 5.40
CA GLY A 214 17.02 -7.80 4.71
C GLY A 214 18.20 -8.13 5.62
N SER A 215 19.29 -8.57 5.01
CA SER A 215 20.53 -8.94 5.72
C SER A 215 21.65 -7.91 5.62
N ASP A 216 21.56 -6.93 4.72
CA ASP A 216 22.63 -5.97 4.43
C ASP A 216 23.00 -5.11 5.65
N ALA A 217 24.30 -5.05 5.95
CA ALA A 217 24.82 -4.34 7.10
C ALA A 217 24.72 -2.82 6.95
N THR A 218 24.92 -2.31 5.73
CA THR A 218 24.85 -0.87 5.44
C THR A 218 23.42 -0.37 5.68
N THR A 219 22.45 -1.07 5.09
CA THR A 219 21.04 -0.75 5.27
C THR A 219 20.62 -0.90 6.73
N LYS A 220 21.05 -1.94 7.46
CA LYS A 220 20.79 -2.05 8.90
C LYS A 220 21.27 -0.82 9.69
N GLY A 221 22.47 -0.31 9.39
CA GLY A 221 23.00 0.91 9.99
C GLY A 221 22.12 2.13 9.72
N LEU A 222 21.54 2.24 8.52
CA LEU A 222 20.58 3.32 8.19
C LEU A 222 19.32 3.25 9.05
N TYR A 223 18.73 2.06 9.24
CA TYR A 223 17.55 1.89 10.09
C TYR A 223 17.86 2.15 11.56
N GLU A 224 19.03 1.72 12.04
CA GLU A 224 19.47 1.99 13.41
C GLU A 224 19.63 3.49 13.66
N ALA A 225 20.32 4.20 12.76
CA ALA A 225 20.50 5.65 12.84
C ALA A 225 19.15 6.39 12.79
N PHE A 226 18.25 5.96 11.91
CA PHE A 226 16.90 6.51 11.81
C PHE A 226 16.12 6.34 13.12
N VAL A 227 16.10 5.14 13.71
CA VAL A 227 15.35 4.90 14.96
C VAL A 227 15.96 5.66 16.13
N LYS A 228 17.30 5.72 16.25
CA LYS A 228 17.97 6.56 17.27
C LYS A 228 17.59 8.04 17.14
N ARG A 229 17.59 8.57 15.90
CA ARG A 229 17.17 9.94 15.62
C ARG A 229 15.70 10.15 15.98
N PHE A 230 14.82 9.23 15.57
CA PHE A 230 13.38 9.34 15.75
C PHE A 230 12.98 9.33 17.24
N VAL A 231 13.62 8.48 18.04
CA VAL A 231 13.41 8.42 19.49
C VAL A 231 13.93 9.67 20.18
N THR A 232 15.11 10.17 19.78
CA THR A 232 15.77 11.31 20.44
C THR A 232 15.12 12.65 20.08
N ALA A 233 14.72 12.84 18.82
CA ALA A 233 14.26 14.13 18.31
C ALA A 233 12.76 14.41 18.55
N LYS A 234 11.92 13.38 18.71
CA LYS A 234 10.46 13.54 18.62
C LYS A 234 9.69 13.37 19.93
N GLU A 235 10.33 13.08 21.07
CA GLU A 235 9.68 12.72 22.35
C GLU A 235 8.56 11.65 22.26
N ARG A 236 8.43 10.94 21.13
CA ARG A 236 7.41 9.91 20.89
C ARG A 236 7.97 8.53 21.29
N ARG A 237 7.58 8.08 22.49
CA ARG A 237 8.14 6.92 23.23
C ARG A 237 7.83 5.51 22.70
N SER A 238 7.48 5.30 21.42
CA SER A 238 7.08 3.95 20.97
C SER A 238 7.55 3.60 19.56
N SER A 239 8.85 3.57 19.30
CA SER A 239 9.39 2.96 18.09
C SER A 239 10.47 1.94 18.45
N VAL A 240 10.16 0.65 18.28
CA VAL A 240 11.12 -0.45 18.39
C VAL A 240 11.50 -0.90 16.98
N CYS A 241 12.79 -1.01 16.68
CA CYS A 241 13.26 -1.62 15.44
C CYS A 241 13.35 -3.14 15.65
N PHE A 242 12.69 -3.93 14.81
CA PHE A 242 12.85 -5.38 14.79
C PHE A 242 13.49 -5.81 13.48
N THR A 243 14.62 -6.50 13.55
CA THR A 243 15.16 -7.23 12.40
C THR A 243 14.41 -8.55 12.29
N ILE A 244 13.65 -8.74 11.21
CA ILE A 244 13.01 -10.03 10.94
C ILE A 244 14.04 -10.88 10.21
N SER A 245 14.83 -11.64 10.97
CA SER A 245 15.69 -12.68 10.41
C SER A 245 14.83 -13.89 10.06
N LEU A 246 14.61 -14.12 8.77
CA LEU A 246 14.08 -15.42 8.31
C LEU A 246 15.06 -16.51 8.74
N PRO A 247 14.64 -17.56 9.46
CA PRO A 247 15.49 -18.74 9.62
C PRO A 247 15.67 -19.32 8.23
N THR A 248 16.92 -19.48 7.81
CA THR A 248 17.28 -20.21 6.60
C THR A 248 16.61 -21.58 6.66
N MET A 249 15.59 -21.80 5.84
CA MET A 249 15.08 -23.15 5.59
C MET A 249 16.22 -23.91 4.90
N LYS A 250 16.92 -24.74 5.66
CA LYS A 250 17.72 -25.82 5.09
C LYS A 250 16.75 -26.72 4.33
N ALA A 251 17.03 -26.89 3.03
CA ALA A 251 16.49 -27.98 2.24
C ALA A 251 16.85 -29.34 2.87
#